data_AF-A0A365TT54-F1
#
_entry.id   AF-A0A365TT54-F1
#
_cell.length_a   1.000
_cell.length_b   1.000
_cell.length_c   1.000
_cell.angle_alpha   90.00
_cell.angle_beta   90.00
_cell.angle_gamma   90.00
#
_symmetry.space_group_name_H-M   'P 1'
#
loop_
_entity.id
_entity.type
_entity.pdbx_description
1 polymer ?
#
loop_
_entity_poly.entity_id
_entity_poly.type
_entity_poly.pdbx_seq_one_letter_code
_entity_poly.pdbx_strand_id
1 'polypeptide(L)'
;MTENVQPRATLSSIISPEGSLEVLSQHEVNRLHKTSQSGLHDLLRRCALAVLNCGNPSDDSLAILEAYKDFDIEVLQQDRGIRLKLTNAPAEAFVDGRMIRGIREHLSSIIRDIVYVYNEIQHHNRFDLSTGEGTTNAVFHILRKAGTLKPGRDPSLVVCWGGHSISREEYEYTKDVGYHLGLRDLDICTGCGPGAMKGPMKGANVAHAKQRRKESRYLGISEPGIIAAEAPNPIVNELVVMPDIEKRLEAFVRLGHGIIVFPGGVGTAEEILYLLGILLHPSNQDIPFPLIFTGPADSAAYFQKIDEFLVYTLGEEIRRYYTIITGDPVAVARTMRQGIDEIAEFRRTHQDAFYYNWRMTIARDFQATFEPSHEAMRSLALHRQQPTHELAANLRRAFSGIVAGNVKEAGIRAIEAHGPFVLTAEPELMQRLDELLTSFVAQGRMKLDGQHYTPCYVLK
;
A
#
# COMPACT_ATOMS: atom_id res chain seq x y z
N MET A 1 -10.02 -29.49 -18.60
CA MET A 1 -10.72 -28.87 -19.74
C MET A 1 -10.06 -27.53 -19.96
N THR A 2 -9.33 -27.38 -21.06
CA THR A 2 -8.67 -26.12 -21.43
C THR A 2 -9.75 -25.16 -21.91
N GLU A 3 -10.19 -24.24 -21.05
CA GLU A 3 -10.98 -23.10 -21.50
C GLU A 3 -10.14 -22.34 -22.52
N ASN A 4 -10.68 -22.18 -23.73
CA ASN A 4 -10.12 -21.30 -24.75
C ASN A 4 -10.12 -19.87 -24.19
N VAL A 5 -8.98 -19.44 -23.65
CA VAL A 5 -8.74 -18.05 -23.29
C VAL A 5 -8.84 -17.25 -24.60
N GLN A 6 -9.91 -16.50 -24.78
CA GLN A 6 -10.02 -15.58 -25.91
C GLN A 6 -8.78 -14.66 -25.90
N PRO A 7 -8.12 -14.44 -27.04
CA PRO A 7 -6.97 -13.55 -27.10
C PRO A 7 -7.40 -12.16 -26.64
N ARG A 8 -6.82 -11.69 -25.52
CA ARG A 8 -7.08 -10.35 -25.00
C ARG A 8 -6.58 -9.33 -26.01
N ALA A 9 -7.33 -8.25 -26.21
CA ALA A 9 -6.93 -7.21 -27.14
C ALA A 9 -5.64 -6.53 -26.64
N THR A 10 -4.64 -6.45 -27.51
CA THR A 10 -3.36 -5.80 -27.24
C THR A 10 -3.08 -4.69 -28.23
N LEU A 11 -2.24 -3.74 -27.83
CA LEU A 11 -1.81 -2.62 -28.67
C LEU A 11 -0.32 -2.36 -28.45
N SER A 12 0.42 -2.22 -29.54
CA SER A 12 1.83 -1.81 -29.52
C SER A 12 1.96 -0.33 -29.85
N SER A 13 2.73 0.42 -29.07
CA SER A 13 2.86 1.87 -29.22
C SER A 13 4.21 2.37 -28.72
N ILE A 14 4.61 3.53 -29.22
CA ILE A 14 5.77 4.26 -28.70
C ILE A 14 5.24 5.55 -28.06
N ILE A 15 5.47 5.68 -26.76
CA ILE A 15 5.02 6.83 -25.97
C ILE A 15 6.22 7.65 -25.49
N SER A 16 6.00 8.95 -25.33
CA SER A 16 6.89 9.80 -24.55
C SER A 16 6.53 9.70 -23.06
N PRO A 17 7.51 9.71 -22.15
CA PRO A 17 7.24 9.82 -20.71
C PRO A 17 6.50 11.12 -20.36
N GLU A 18 5.96 11.16 -19.15
CA GLU A 18 5.28 12.34 -18.61
C GLU A 18 5.72 12.63 -17.17
N GLY A 19 5.78 13.92 -16.81
CA GLY A 19 6.23 14.38 -15.51
C GLY A 19 7.73 14.16 -15.28
N SER A 20 8.08 13.36 -14.26
CA SER A 20 9.45 13.31 -13.70
C SER A 20 10.55 12.79 -14.64
N LEU A 21 10.20 12.23 -15.80
CA LEU A 21 11.14 11.71 -16.80
C LEU A 21 11.12 12.49 -18.12
N GLU A 22 10.45 13.64 -18.19
CA GLU A 22 10.41 14.48 -19.40
C GLU A 22 11.77 15.10 -19.71
N VAL A 23 12.58 15.37 -18.68
CA VAL A 23 13.89 16.00 -18.81
C VAL A 23 14.93 15.14 -18.11
N LEU A 24 15.77 14.49 -18.90
CA LEU A 24 16.86 13.63 -18.43
C LEU A 24 18.15 14.05 -19.11
N SER A 25 19.26 14.02 -18.37
CA SER A 25 20.59 14.14 -18.96
C SER A 25 20.95 12.89 -19.75
N GLN A 26 21.85 13.02 -20.74
CA GLN A 26 22.34 11.88 -21.51
C GLN A 26 22.95 10.78 -20.62
N HIS A 27 23.55 11.17 -19.49
CA HIS A 27 24.10 10.24 -18.51
C HIS A 27 22.99 9.44 -17.82
N GLU A 28 21.90 10.09 -17.40
CA GLU A 28 20.74 9.42 -16.81
C GLU A 28 20.07 8.48 -17.81
N VAL A 29 19.96 8.88 -19.08
CA VAL A 29 19.42 8.02 -20.16
C VAL A 29 20.28 6.77 -20.36
N ASN A 30 21.60 6.94 -20.47
CA ASN A 30 22.53 5.81 -20.60
C ASN A 30 22.46 4.88 -19.40
N ARG A 31 22.34 5.43 -18.18
CA ARG A 31 22.19 4.65 -16.95
C ARG A 31 20.88 3.88 -16.98
N LEU A 32 19.76 4.52 -17.31
CA LEU A 32 18.44 3.90 -17.44
C LEU A 32 18.47 2.71 -18.42
N HIS A 33 19.03 2.91 -19.60
CA HIS A 33 19.13 1.87 -20.64
C HIS A 33 20.03 0.70 -20.21
N LYS A 34 21.19 0.97 -19.60
CA LYS A 34 22.07 -0.09 -19.06
C LYS A 34 21.39 -0.86 -17.93
N THR A 35 20.70 -0.13 -17.05
CA THR A 35 19.99 -0.67 -15.90
C THR A 35 18.84 -1.56 -16.34
N SER A 36 18.07 -1.17 -17.36
CA SER A 36 17.02 -2.02 -17.91
C SER A 36 17.58 -3.30 -18.53
N GLN A 37 18.81 -3.30 -19.06
CA GLN A 37 19.45 -4.50 -19.58
C GLN A 37 20.14 -5.38 -18.50
N SER A 38 20.36 -4.86 -17.29
CA SER A 38 21.16 -5.52 -16.24
C SER A 38 20.34 -6.33 -15.21
N GLY A 39 19.24 -6.95 -15.65
CA GLY A 39 18.40 -7.81 -14.80
C GLY A 39 17.20 -7.12 -14.13
N LEU A 40 17.05 -5.80 -14.28
CA LEU A 40 15.84 -5.09 -13.84
C LEU A 40 14.72 -5.09 -14.87
N HIS A 41 14.98 -5.57 -16.09
CA HIS A 41 13.99 -5.67 -17.15
C HIS A 41 12.71 -6.35 -16.67
N ASP A 42 12.84 -7.51 -16.03
CA ASP A 42 11.70 -8.31 -15.59
C ASP A 42 10.89 -7.60 -14.50
N LEU A 43 11.58 -6.91 -13.58
CA LEU A 43 10.91 -6.10 -12.55
C LEU A 43 10.13 -4.95 -13.19
N LEU A 44 10.78 -4.20 -14.09
CA LEU A 44 10.15 -3.11 -14.81
C LEU A 44 8.95 -3.60 -15.63
N ARG A 45 9.11 -4.70 -16.36
CA ARG A 45 8.06 -5.35 -17.15
C ARG A 45 6.86 -5.73 -16.28
N ARG A 46 7.09 -6.38 -15.15
CA ARG A 46 6.02 -6.78 -14.20
C ARG A 46 5.27 -5.56 -13.65
N CYS A 47 6.00 -4.55 -13.17
CA CYS A 47 5.38 -3.32 -12.64
C CYS A 47 4.64 -2.52 -13.72
N ALA A 48 5.20 -2.41 -14.93
CA ALA A 48 4.56 -1.73 -16.05
C ALA A 48 3.28 -2.45 -16.49
N LEU A 49 3.32 -3.78 -16.60
CA LEU A 49 2.15 -4.59 -16.94
C LEU A 49 1.03 -4.41 -15.91
N ALA A 50 1.38 -4.39 -14.61
CA ALA A 50 0.42 -4.16 -13.54
C ALA A 50 -0.34 -2.83 -13.71
N VAL A 51 0.39 -1.74 -13.95
CA VAL A 51 -0.21 -0.41 -14.18
C VAL A 51 -1.05 -0.36 -15.46
N LEU A 52 -0.61 -1.03 -16.53
CA LEU A 52 -1.37 -1.10 -17.78
C LEU A 52 -2.65 -1.94 -17.64
N ASN A 53 -2.70 -2.88 -16.69
CA ASN A 53 -3.83 -3.77 -16.46
C ASN A 53 -4.75 -3.32 -15.31
N CYS A 54 -4.65 -2.05 -14.85
CA CYS A 54 -5.40 -1.52 -13.70
C CYS A 54 -6.94 -1.51 -13.86
N GLY A 55 -7.46 -1.70 -15.07
CA GLY A 55 -8.90 -1.79 -15.36
C GLY A 55 -9.52 -3.17 -15.10
N ASN A 56 -8.69 -4.21 -15.00
CA ASN A 56 -9.15 -5.59 -14.90
C ASN A 56 -9.38 -5.98 -13.42
N PRO A 57 -10.57 -6.49 -13.04
CA PRO A 57 -10.90 -6.86 -11.66
C PRO A 57 -10.29 -8.21 -11.23
N SER A 58 -9.01 -8.47 -11.55
CA SER A 58 -8.32 -9.70 -11.19
C SER A 58 -7.25 -9.40 -10.13
N ASP A 59 -7.25 -10.16 -9.03
CA ASP A 59 -6.24 -10.15 -7.96
C ASP A 59 -5.16 -11.22 -8.16
N ASP A 60 -5.31 -12.10 -9.15
CA ASP A 60 -4.35 -13.15 -9.49
C ASP A 60 -3.20 -12.59 -10.37
N SER A 61 -2.06 -12.33 -9.73
CA SER A 61 -0.87 -11.80 -10.39
C SER A 61 -0.25 -12.76 -11.42
N LEU A 62 -0.35 -14.07 -11.19
CA LEU A 62 0.19 -15.10 -12.10
C LEU A 62 -0.66 -15.20 -13.36
N ALA A 63 -1.99 -15.20 -13.22
CA ALA A 63 -2.90 -15.24 -14.36
C ALA A 63 -2.73 -14.01 -15.28
N ILE A 64 -2.45 -12.83 -14.70
CA ILE A 64 -2.16 -11.61 -15.48
C ILE A 64 -0.86 -11.75 -16.26
N LEU A 65 0.21 -12.25 -15.62
CA LEU A 65 1.50 -12.43 -16.26
C LEU A 65 1.44 -13.44 -17.41
N GLU A 66 0.72 -14.54 -17.23
CA GLU A 66 0.54 -15.56 -18.28
C GLU A 66 -0.32 -15.03 -19.44
N ALA A 67 -1.41 -14.31 -19.13
CA ALA A 67 -2.29 -13.74 -20.15
C ALA A 67 -1.58 -12.71 -21.05
N TYR A 68 -0.51 -12.07 -20.55
CA TYR A 68 0.30 -11.11 -21.28
C TYR A 68 1.77 -11.54 -21.33
N LYS A 69 2.04 -12.83 -21.60
CA LYS A 69 3.42 -13.34 -21.75
C LYS A 69 4.23 -12.64 -22.86
N ASP A 70 3.56 -12.20 -23.91
CA ASP A 70 4.18 -11.52 -25.06
C ASP A 70 4.25 -9.99 -24.89
N PHE A 71 3.81 -9.45 -23.73
CA PHE A 71 3.99 -8.03 -23.41
C PHE A 71 5.46 -7.74 -23.17
N ASP A 72 5.92 -6.59 -23.66
CA ASP A 72 7.26 -6.10 -23.36
C ASP A 72 7.35 -4.57 -23.29
N ILE A 73 8.35 -4.07 -22.55
CA ILE A 73 8.64 -2.64 -22.39
C ILE A 73 10.13 -2.35 -22.58
N GLU A 74 10.44 -1.53 -23.58
CA GLU A 74 11.80 -1.12 -23.89
C GLU A 74 11.98 0.39 -23.71
N VAL A 75 13.05 0.80 -23.03
CA VAL A 75 13.45 2.21 -22.92
C VAL A 75 14.34 2.56 -24.10
N LEU A 76 13.79 3.31 -25.05
CA LEU A 76 14.51 3.78 -26.23
C LEU A 76 15.18 5.13 -25.94
N GLN A 77 16.47 5.22 -26.23
CA GLN A 77 17.23 6.46 -26.17
C GLN A 77 16.97 7.33 -27.41
N GLN A 78 16.77 8.63 -27.20
CA GLN A 78 16.71 9.64 -28.27
C GLN A 78 17.48 10.90 -27.87
N ASP A 79 17.82 11.75 -28.84
CA ASP A 79 18.57 12.99 -28.60
C ASP A 79 17.86 13.96 -27.65
N ARG A 80 16.53 13.86 -27.53
CA ARG A 80 15.69 14.70 -26.67
C ARG A 80 15.21 14.00 -25.38
N GLY A 81 15.80 12.86 -25.01
CA GLY A 81 15.45 12.11 -23.79
C GLY A 81 15.17 10.63 -24.05
N ILE A 82 14.09 10.10 -23.49
CA ILE A 82 13.70 8.68 -23.67
C ILE A 82 12.33 8.57 -24.33
N ARG A 83 12.09 7.47 -25.01
CA ARG A 83 10.75 6.98 -25.36
C ARG A 83 10.56 5.58 -24.80
N LEU A 84 9.33 5.23 -24.49
CA LEU A 84 8.98 3.88 -24.06
C LEU A 84 8.29 3.18 -25.23
N LYS A 85 8.90 2.10 -25.70
CA LYS A 85 8.27 1.20 -26.67
C LYS A 85 7.55 0.12 -25.89
N LEU A 86 6.25 0.04 -26.09
CA LEU A 86 5.39 -0.97 -25.52
C LEU A 86 5.00 -1.95 -26.62
N THR A 87 5.28 -3.22 -26.42
CA THR A 87 4.91 -4.31 -27.33
C THR A 87 3.79 -5.10 -26.69
N ASN A 88 2.68 -5.30 -27.40
CA ASN A 88 1.51 -6.07 -26.95
C ASN A 88 0.95 -5.64 -25.57
N ALA A 89 0.88 -4.33 -25.31
CA ALA A 89 0.31 -3.82 -24.06
C ALA A 89 -1.21 -4.09 -23.98
N PRO A 90 -1.78 -4.24 -22.76
CA PRO A 90 -3.23 -4.30 -22.57
C PRO A 90 -3.96 -3.15 -23.29
N ALA A 91 -4.90 -3.47 -24.19
CA ALA A 91 -5.61 -2.44 -24.96
C ALA A 91 -6.47 -1.52 -24.08
N GLU A 92 -6.92 -1.99 -22.90
CA GLU A 92 -7.70 -1.21 -21.93
C GLU A 92 -6.95 0.01 -21.38
N ALA A 93 -5.62 0.05 -21.48
CA ALA A 93 -4.82 1.23 -21.13
C ALA A 93 -4.97 2.39 -22.13
N PHE A 94 -5.65 2.16 -23.26
CA PHE A 94 -5.81 3.11 -24.36
C PHE A 94 -7.28 3.46 -24.59
N VAL A 95 -7.53 4.72 -24.94
CA VAL A 95 -8.82 5.23 -25.41
C VAL A 95 -8.59 5.79 -26.81
N ASP A 96 -9.27 5.24 -27.80
CA ASP A 96 -9.12 5.61 -29.22
C ASP A 96 -7.65 5.59 -29.69
N GLY A 97 -6.91 4.56 -29.27
CA GLY A 97 -5.50 4.37 -29.59
C GLY A 97 -4.52 5.28 -28.85
N ARG A 98 -5.01 6.14 -27.94
CA ARG A 98 -4.18 7.02 -27.10
C ARG A 98 -4.16 6.52 -25.66
N MET A 99 -2.98 6.38 -25.08
CA MET A 99 -2.85 5.95 -23.69
C MET A 99 -3.49 6.96 -22.74
N ILE A 100 -4.18 6.45 -21.71
CA ILE A 100 -4.70 7.28 -20.63
C ILE A 100 -3.54 8.01 -19.95
N ARG A 101 -3.66 9.33 -19.78
CA ARG A 101 -2.61 10.19 -19.25
C ARG A 101 -2.07 9.74 -17.89
N GLY A 102 -2.96 9.43 -16.95
CA GLY A 102 -2.57 8.96 -15.60
C GLY A 102 -1.75 7.65 -15.65
N ILE A 103 -2.09 6.72 -16.55
CA ILE A 103 -1.30 5.48 -16.74
C ILE A 103 0.12 5.82 -17.23
N ARG A 104 0.24 6.78 -18.15
CA ARG A 104 1.54 7.24 -18.66
C ARG A 104 2.40 7.92 -17.57
N GLU A 105 1.79 8.70 -16.69
CA GLU A 105 2.43 9.28 -15.49
C GLU A 105 2.88 8.20 -14.50
N HIS A 106 2.09 7.14 -14.32
CA HIS A 106 2.44 5.99 -13.47
C HIS A 106 3.61 5.19 -14.03
N LEU A 107 3.63 4.90 -15.34
CA LEU A 107 4.78 4.27 -16.00
C LEU A 107 6.06 5.07 -15.77
N SER A 108 5.95 6.40 -15.86
CA SER A 108 7.09 7.29 -15.61
C SER A 108 7.55 7.24 -14.16
N SER A 109 6.60 7.15 -13.21
CA SER A 109 6.89 7.03 -11.77
C SER A 109 7.54 5.68 -11.43
N ILE A 110 7.08 4.58 -12.03
CA ILE A 110 7.69 3.24 -11.87
C ILE A 110 9.14 3.24 -12.32
N ILE A 111 9.41 3.77 -13.52
CA ILE A 111 10.79 3.80 -14.05
C ILE A 111 11.68 4.67 -13.17
N ARG A 112 11.20 5.85 -12.74
CA ARG A 112 11.92 6.73 -11.82
C ARG A 112 12.31 5.98 -10.55
N ASP A 113 11.36 5.32 -9.91
CA ASP A 113 11.55 4.73 -8.58
C ASP A 113 12.39 3.46 -8.64
N ILE A 114 12.13 2.54 -9.57
CA ILE A 114 12.92 1.30 -9.73
C ILE A 114 14.40 1.64 -9.98
N VAL A 115 14.65 2.59 -10.87
CA VAL A 115 16.03 2.95 -11.25
C VAL A 115 16.72 3.71 -10.14
N TYR A 116 16.01 4.56 -9.41
CA TYR A 116 16.56 5.25 -8.24
C TYR A 116 16.90 4.26 -7.12
N VAL A 117 15.98 3.37 -6.76
CA VAL A 117 16.16 2.36 -5.70
C VAL A 117 17.35 1.46 -6.03
N TYR A 118 17.40 0.91 -7.24
CA TYR A 118 18.47 0.02 -7.63
C TYR A 118 19.85 0.70 -7.56
N ASN A 119 19.99 1.86 -8.20
CA ASN A 119 21.29 2.52 -8.26
C ASN A 119 21.69 3.10 -6.90
N GLU A 120 20.83 3.92 -6.29
CA GLU A 120 21.21 4.79 -5.16
C GLU A 120 20.98 4.18 -3.79
N ILE A 121 20.11 3.18 -3.68
CA ILE A 121 19.75 2.53 -2.40
C ILE A 121 20.40 1.15 -2.27
N GLN A 122 20.36 0.33 -3.33
CA GLN A 122 20.85 -1.06 -3.27
C GLN A 122 22.33 -1.20 -3.68
N HIS A 123 22.77 -0.51 -4.75
CA HIS A 123 24.12 -0.69 -5.28
C HIS A 123 25.14 0.33 -4.78
N HIS A 124 24.69 1.51 -4.33
CA HIS A 124 25.54 2.44 -3.61
C HIS A 124 25.37 2.22 -2.11
N ASN A 125 26.48 1.98 -1.38
CA ASN A 125 26.54 1.91 0.09
C ASN A 125 26.24 3.26 0.77
N ARG A 126 25.30 4.04 0.22
CA ARG A 126 24.91 5.36 0.72
C ARG A 126 24.08 5.26 1.99
N PHE A 127 23.30 4.18 2.14
CA PHE A 127 22.46 3.93 3.29
C PHE A 127 22.71 2.52 3.81
N ASP A 128 22.90 2.38 5.13
CA ASP A 128 22.99 1.07 5.78
C ASP A 128 21.60 0.57 6.16
N LEU A 129 20.99 -0.22 5.28
CA LEU A 129 19.66 -0.80 5.47
C LEU A 129 19.60 -1.86 6.59
N SER A 130 20.74 -2.26 7.17
CA SER A 130 20.76 -3.10 8.36
C SER A 130 20.37 -2.31 9.63
N THR A 131 20.49 -0.97 9.58
CA THR A 131 20.17 -0.05 10.68
C THR A 131 18.80 0.61 10.49
N GLY A 132 18.18 1.02 11.60
CA GLY A 132 16.92 1.76 11.56
C GLY A 132 17.06 3.18 10.99
N GLU A 133 18.17 3.84 11.29
CA GLU A 133 18.49 5.17 10.74
C GLU A 133 18.67 5.11 9.22
N GLY A 134 19.48 4.16 8.73
CA GLY A 134 19.70 4.00 7.28
C GLY A 134 18.42 3.65 6.53
N THR A 135 17.55 2.82 7.12
CA THR A 135 16.23 2.51 6.54
C THR A 135 15.34 3.75 6.47
N THR A 136 15.21 4.51 7.56
CA THR A 136 14.41 5.75 7.60
C THR A 136 14.91 6.77 6.57
N ASN A 137 16.23 6.94 6.45
CA ASN A 137 16.83 7.84 5.48
C ASN A 137 16.59 7.38 4.04
N ALA A 138 16.68 6.08 3.75
CA ALA A 138 16.35 5.54 2.43
C ALA A 138 14.89 5.86 2.04
N VAL A 139 13.93 5.63 2.96
CA VAL A 139 12.51 5.97 2.75
C VAL A 139 12.34 7.46 2.45
N PHE A 140 12.93 8.34 3.27
CA PHE A 140 12.89 9.78 3.06
C PHE A 140 13.45 10.17 1.68
N HIS A 141 14.58 9.60 1.28
CA HIS A 141 15.24 9.91 0.02
C HIS A 141 14.43 9.48 -1.21
N ILE A 142 13.78 8.30 -1.16
CA ILE A 142 12.87 7.82 -2.20
C ILE A 142 11.69 8.80 -2.34
N LEU A 143 11.05 9.15 -1.23
CA LEU A 143 9.93 10.10 -1.21
C LEU A 143 10.32 11.49 -1.71
N ARG A 144 11.49 11.97 -1.31
CA ARG A 144 12.03 13.25 -1.78
C ARG A 144 12.27 13.24 -3.29
N LYS A 145 12.84 12.15 -3.83
CA LYS A 145 13.07 12.01 -5.27
C LYS A 145 11.76 11.92 -6.05
N ALA A 146 10.73 11.29 -5.48
CA ALA A 146 9.39 11.25 -6.04
C ALA A 146 8.64 12.59 -5.93
N GLY A 147 9.19 13.58 -5.21
CA GLY A 147 8.58 14.90 -5.06
C GLY A 147 7.34 14.92 -4.17
N THR A 148 7.14 13.91 -3.32
CA THR A 148 5.97 13.80 -2.42
C THR A 148 6.13 14.64 -1.15
N LEU A 149 7.36 15.03 -0.81
CA LEU A 149 7.64 15.92 0.31
C LEU A 149 7.40 17.37 -0.13
N LYS A 150 6.28 17.96 0.32
CA LYS A 150 5.87 19.33 -0.06
C LYS A 150 6.19 20.33 1.06
N PRO A 151 7.36 21.01 1.04
CA PRO A 151 7.68 22.02 2.05
C PRO A 151 6.69 23.20 1.97
N GLY A 152 6.37 23.80 3.11
CA GLY A 152 5.49 24.97 3.20
C GLY A 152 4.00 24.69 3.01
N ARG A 153 3.58 23.41 2.91
CA ARG A 153 2.16 23.04 2.97
C ARG A 153 1.78 22.63 4.39
N ASP A 154 0.59 23.07 4.82
CA ASP A 154 0.01 22.62 6.08
C ASP A 154 -0.40 21.13 6.03
N PRO A 155 -0.40 20.44 7.19
CA PRO A 155 -0.89 19.08 7.35
C PRO A 155 -2.29 18.88 6.75
N SER A 156 -2.37 17.94 5.80
CA SER A 156 -3.60 17.67 5.03
C SER A 156 -3.70 16.24 4.49
N LEU A 157 -2.61 15.48 4.46
CA LEU A 157 -2.58 14.12 3.90
C LEU A 157 -3.15 13.09 4.87
N VAL A 158 -4.28 12.49 4.53
CA VAL A 158 -4.94 11.39 5.25
C VAL A 158 -4.63 10.07 4.55
N VAL A 159 -4.07 9.11 5.27
CA VAL A 159 -3.91 7.74 4.75
C VAL A 159 -5.22 7.00 4.92
N CYS A 160 -5.69 6.33 3.87
CA CYS A 160 -6.88 5.50 3.89
C CYS A 160 -6.47 4.04 3.60
N TRP A 161 -6.65 3.18 4.58
CA TRP A 161 -6.44 1.74 4.52
C TRP A 161 -7.77 0.99 4.48
N GLY A 162 -7.78 -0.21 3.92
CA GLY A 162 -8.98 -1.05 3.84
C GLY A 162 -8.88 -2.12 2.76
N GLY A 163 -9.91 -2.95 2.65
CA GLY A 163 -9.89 -4.12 1.77
C GLY A 163 -9.84 -3.79 0.28
N HIS A 164 -9.10 -4.62 -0.47
CA HIS A 164 -9.18 -4.67 -1.93
C HIS A 164 -10.51 -5.31 -2.40
N SER A 165 -11.03 -6.28 -1.64
CA SER A 165 -12.32 -6.95 -1.81
C SER A 165 -13.28 -6.49 -0.71
N ILE A 166 -14.28 -5.70 -1.08
CA ILE A 166 -15.29 -5.11 -0.17
C ILE A 166 -16.65 -5.08 -0.84
N SER A 167 -17.72 -5.04 -0.04
CA SER A 167 -19.09 -4.97 -0.55
C SER A 167 -19.35 -3.64 -1.29
N ARG A 168 -20.43 -3.59 -2.07
CA ARG A 168 -20.82 -2.33 -2.72
C ARG A 168 -21.16 -1.23 -1.71
N GLU A 169 -21.79 -1.60 -0.60
CA GLU A 169 -22.15 -0.68 0.48
C GLU A 169 -20.90 -0.11 1.16
N GLU A 170 -19.92 -0.96 1.50
CA GLU A 170 -18.62 -0.53 2.01
C GLU A 170 -17.91 0.40 1.01
N TYR A 171 -17.93 0.06 -0.28
CA TYR A 171 -17.32 0.89 -1.33
C TYR A 171 -17.96 2.28 -1.44
N GLU A 172 -19.29 2.39 -1.43
CA GLU A 172 -19.97 3.68 -1.45
C GLU A 172 -19.68 4.48 -0.17
N TYR A 173 -19.67 3.84 1.00
CA TYR A 173 -19.30 4.50 2.24
C TYR A 173 -17.88 5.08 2.20
N THR A 174 -16.90 4.35 1.62
CA THR A 174 -15.53 4.87 1.46
C THR A 174 -15.48 6.11 0.56
N LYS A 175 -16.33 6.18 -0.46
CA LYS A 175 -16.48 7.38 -1.33
C LYS A 175 -17.10 8.53 -0.56
N ASP A 176 -18.11 8.28 0.28
CA ASP A 176 -18.75 9.32 1.07
C ASP A 176 -17.79 9.92 2.11
N VAL A 177 -17.01 9.09 2.80
CA VAL A 177 -15.91 9.55 3.66
C VAL A 177 -14.92 10.39 2.85
N GLY A 178 -14.43 9.89 1.71
CA GLY A 178 -13.53 10.63 0.83
C GLY A 178 -14.09 11.99 0.38
N TYR A 179 -15.37 12.03 0.05
CA TYR A 179 -16.08 13.27 -0.29
C TYR A 179 -16.08 14.26 0.86
N HIS A 180 -16.38 13.82 2.09
CA HIS A 180 -16.36 14.69 3.25
C HIS A 180 -14.96 15.13 3.70
N LEU A 181 -13.92 14.31 3.46
CA LEU A 181 -12.53 14.72 3.62
C LEU A 181 -12.17 15.81 2.61
N GLY A 182 -12.51 15.61 1.33
CA GLY A 182 -12.22 16.59 0.28
C GLY A 182 -12.95 17.93 0.46
N LEU A 183 -14.14 17.93 1.08
CA LEU A 183 -14.84 19.18 1.43
C LEU A 183 -14.10 20.00 2.51
N ARG A 184 -13.11 19.41 3.18
CA ARG A 184 -12.27 20.04 4.23
C ARG A 184 -10.82 20.21 3.77
N ASP A 185 -10.60 20.24 2.46
CA ASP A 185 -9.30 20.42 1.81
C ASP A 185 -8.24 19.37 2.21
N LEU A 186 -8.68 18.19 2.64
CA LEU A 186 -7.80 17.06 2.97
C LEU A 186 -7.40 16.30 1.70
N ASP A 187 -6.13 15.94 1.62
CA ASP A 187 -5.53 15.07 0.61
C ASP A 187 -5.66 13.59 0.99
N ILE A 188 -5.56 12.69 0.02
CA ILE A 188 -5.75 11.25 0.22
C ILE A 188 -4.48 10.50 -0.17
N CYS A 189 -4.04 9.61 0.71
CA CYS A 189 -2.98 8.63 0.47
C CYS A 189 -3.54 7.21 0.60
N THR A 190 -3.24 6.29 -0.33
CA THR A 190 -3.70 4.88 -0.26
C THR A 190 -2.64 3.89 -0.77
N GLY A 191 -2.95 2.60 -0.63
CA GLY A 191 -2.22 1.47 -1.21
C GLY A 191 -2.40 1.25 -2.72
N CYS A 192 -3.00 2.18 -3.45
CA CYS A 192 -3.20 2.16 -4.91
C CYS A 192 -4.29 1.21 -5.46
N GLY A 193 -4.59 0.10 -4.77
CA GLY A 193 -5.45 -0.98 -5.26
C GLY A 193 -6.96 -0.67 -5.40
N PRO A 194 -7.80 -1.70 -5.63
CA PRO A 194 -9.25 -1.55 -5.76
C PRO A 194 -9.93 -1.33 -4.39
N GLY A 195 -11.26 -1.44 -4.35
CA GLY A 195 -12.03 -1.33 -3.11
C GLY A 195 -11.78 -0.02 -2.34
N ALA A 196 -11.45 -0.15 -1.07
CA ALA A 196 -11.24 0.96 -0.14
C ALA A 196 -10.01 1.82 -0.47
N MET A 197 -9.08 1.33 -1.30
CA MET A 197 -7.92 2.09 -1.75
C MET A 197 -8.23 3.01 -2.95
N LYS A 198 -9.41 2.86 -3.55
CA LYS A 198 -9.88 3.64 -4.71
C LYS A 198 -11.06 4.56 -4.38
N GLY A 199 -12.01 4.10 -3.56
CA GLY A 199 -13.23 4.83 -3.24
C GLY A 199 -13.00 6.23 -2.66
N PRO A 200 -12.16 6.40 -1.61
CA PRO A 200 -11.92 7.70 -1.01
C PRO A 200 -11.40 8.76 -2.00
N MET A 201 -10.49 8.37 -2.91
CA MET A 201 -9.98 9.28 -3.94
C MET A 201 -11.08 9.75 -4.90
N LYS A 202 -12.00 8.87 -5.30
CA LYS A 202 -13.14 9.25 -6.16
C LYS A 202 -14.07 10.25 -5.47
N GLY A 203 -14.37 10.03 -4.20
CA GLY A 203 -15.17 10.95 -3.40
C GLY A 203 -14.49 12.31 -3.25
N ALA A 204 -13.22 12.30 -2.84
CA ALA A 204 -12.41 13.49 -2.64
C ALA A 204 -12.29 14.33 -3.93
N ASN A 205 -12.15 13.69 -5.10
CA ASN A 205 -12.07 14.40 -6.38
C ASN A 205 -13.30 15.24 -6.70
N VAL A 206 -14.50 14.71 -6.45
CA VAL A 206 -15.73 15.49 -6.62
C VAL A 206 -15.79 16.65 -5.63
N ALA A 207 -15.36 16.43 -4.38
CA ALA A 207 -15.39 17.45 -3.35
C ALA A 207 -14.36 18.57 -3.56
N HIS A 208 -13.12 18.23 -3.93
CA HIS A 208 -12.08 19.20 -4.27
C HIS A 208 -12.48 20.06 -5.47
N ALA A 209 -13.16 19.48 -6.46
CA ALA A 209 -13.73 20.25 -7.56
C ALA A 209 -14.79 21.26 -7.06
N LYS A 210 -15.63 20.90 -6.07
CA LYS A 210 -16.58 21.83 -5.43
C LYS A 210 -15.86 22.93 -4.66
N GLN A 211 -14.78 22.62 -3.96
CA GLN A 211 -13.94 23.58 -3.24
C GLN A 211 -12.99 24.37 -4.15
N ARG A 212 -13.00 24.13 -5.47
CA ARG A 212 -12.11 24.77 -6.45
C ARG A 212 -10.63 24.56 -6.14
N ARG A 213 -10.30 23.46 -5.46
CA ARG A 213 -8.93 23.07 -5.11
C ARG A 213 -8.25 22.47 -6.34
N LYS A 214 -7.22 23.15 -6.83
CA LYS A 214 -6.50 22.77 -8.06
C LYS A 214 -5.33 21.82 -7.80
N GLU A 215 -4.70 21.91 -6.64
CA GLU A 215 -3.47 21.18 -6.31
C GLU A 215 -3.71 20.01 -5.34
N SER A 216 -4.79 19.28 -5.57
CA SER A 216 -5.16 18.08 -4.82
C SER A 216 -4.15 16.96 -5.02
N ARG A 217 -3.86 16.22 -3.95
CA ARG A 217 -2.93 15.09 -3.94
C ARG A 217 -3.69 13.81 -3.69
N TYR A 218 -3.57 12.90 -4.64
CA TYR A 218 -3.98 11.51 -4.55
C TYR A 218 -2.72 10.66 -4.63
N LEU A 219 -2.11 10.46 -3.46
CA LEU A 219 -0.85 9.74 -3.32
C LEU A 219 -1.12 8.24 -3.25
N GLY A 220 -0.54 7.49 -4.18
CA GLY A 220 -0.47 6.05 -4.14
C GLY A 220 0.92 5.61 -3.73
N ILE A 221 1.02 4.74 -2.71
CA ILE A 221 2.28 4.08 -2.33
C ILE A 221 2.11 2.57 -2.54
N SER A 222 2.94 2.00 -3.39
CA SER A 222 2.96 0.57 -3.70
C SER A 222 4.37 0.00 -3.56
N GLU A 223 4.54 -1.30 -3.82
CA GLU A 223 5.83 -1.99 -3.87
C GLU A 223 5.76 -3.14 -4.89
N PRO A 224 6.89 -3.61 -5.46
CA PRO A 224 6.87 -4.54 -6.59
C PRO A 224 6.16 -5.87 -6.33
N GLY A 225 6.17 -6.38 -5.10
CA GLY A 225 5.55 -7.65 -4.72
C GLY A 225 4.02 -7.61 -4.73
N ILE A 226 3.40 -6.44 -4.59
CA ILE A 226 1.95 -6.29 -4.48
C ILE A 226 1.32 -5.50 -5.63
N ILE A 227 2.10 -4.70 -6.36
CA ILE A 227 1.59 -3.80 -7.41
C ILE A 227 0.79 -4.54 -8.50
N ALA A 228 1.10 -5.81 -8.78
CA ALA A 228 0.37 -6.62 -9.73
C ALA A 228 -1.03 -7.04 -9.25
N ALA A 229 -1.19 -7.31 -7.96
CA ALA A 229 -2.47 -7.65 -7.35
C ALA A 229 -3.30 -6.40 -7.01
N GLU A 230 -2.63 -5.31 -6.62
CA GLU A 230 -3.22 -4.05 -6.19
C GLU A 230 -2.77 -2.90 -7.12
N ALA A 231 -3.10 -3.05 -8.41
CA ALA A 231 -2.66 -2.12 -9.45
C ALA A 231 -3.15 -0.67 -9.21
N PRO A 232 -2.29 0.34 -9.42
CA PRO A 232 -2.67 1.74 -9.25
C PRO A 232 -3.81 2.20 -10.14
N ASN A 233 -4.85 2.77 -9.53
CA ASN A 233 -5.93 3.39 -10.28
C ASN A 233 -5.45 4.72 -10.94
N PRO A 234 -5.81 5.01 -12.21
CA PRO A 234 -5.40 6.25 -12.89
C PRO A 234 -5.84 7.59 -12.27
N ILE A 235 -6.67 7.57 -11.21
CA ILE A 235 -6.97 8.76 -10.40
C ILE A 235 -5.82 9.17 -9.47
N VAL A 236 -4.93 8.22 -9.13
CA VAL A 236 -3.68 8.49 -8.41
C VAL A 236 -2.85 9.44 -9.26
N ASN A 237 -2.47 10.59 -8.71
CA ASN A 237 -1.69 11.61 -9.44
C ASN A 237 -0.26 11.78 -8.89
N GLU A 238 0.04 11.16 -7.75
CA GLU A 238 1.40 10.97 -7.24
C GLU A 238 1.56 9.47 -6.97
N LEU A 239 2.37 8.75 -7.74
CA LEU A 239 2.68 7.34 -7.48
C LEU A 239 4.11 7.21 -6.97
N VAL A 240 4.30 6.41 -5.91
CA VAL A 240 5.61 5.99 -5.39
C VAL A 240 5.67 4.48 -5.28
N VAL A 241 6.74 3.89 -5.82
CA VAL A 241 7.04 2.46 -5.66
C VAL A 241 8.20 2.30 -4.66
N MET A 242 7.87 1.82 -3.47
CA MET A 242 8.84 1.48 -2.42
C MET A 242 9.52 0.13 -2.70
N PRO A 243 10.70 -0.15 -2.11
CA PRO A 243 11.45 -1.37 -2.41
C PRO A 243 10.76 -2.64 -1.89
N ASP A 244 10.06 -2.52 -0.77
CA ASP A 244 9.43 -3.63 -0.04
C ASP A 244 8.25 -3.13 0.81
N ILE A 245 7.55 -4.07 1.45
CA ILE A 245 6.36 -3.80 2.28
C ILE A 245 6.71 -2.94 3.49
N GLU A 246 7.80 -3.23 4.20
CA GLU A 246 8.15 -2.49 5.40
C GLU A 246 8.45 -1.02 5.11
N LYS A 247 9.17 -0.74 4.01
CA LYS A 247 9.41 0.65 3.58
C LYS A 247 8.15 1.34 3.06
N ARG A 248 7.21 0.58 2.46
CA ARG A 248 5.85 1.07 2.13
C ARG A 248 5.09 1.45 3.41
N LEU A 249 5.09 0.59 4.43
CA LEU A 249 4.43 0.83 5.72
C LEU A 249 5.05 2.02 6.46
N GLU A 250 6.37 2.12 6.50
CA GLU A 250 7.07 3.29 7.05
C GLU A 250 6.69 4.56 6.31
N ALA A 251 6.64 4.54 4.97
CA ALA A 251 6.25 5.70 4.18
C ALA A 251 4.85 6.22 4.55
N PHE A 252 3.87 5.34 4.78
CA PHE A 252 2.54 5.75 5.23
C PHE A 252 2.58 6.47 6.58
N VAL A 253 3.28 5.91 7.57
CA VAL A 253 3.34 6.49 8.92
C VAL A 253 4.13 7.80 8.95
N ARG A 254 5.14 7.93 8.10
CA ARG A 254 5.96 9.14 8.01
C ARG A 254 5.24 10.30 7.30
N LEU A 255 4.43 10.00 6.29
CA LEU A 255 3.73 11.01 5.48
C LEU A 255 2.32 11.36 6.00
N GLY A 256 1.64 10.38 6.58
CA GLY A 256 0.28 10.52 7.07
C GLY A 256 0.22 11.47 8.27
N HIS A 257 -0.70 12.43 8.21
CA HIS A 257 -1.04 13.26 9.37
C HIS A 257 -2.19 12.66 10.19
N GLY A 258 -2.81 11.63 9.64
CA GLY A 258 -3.86 10.84 10.25
C GLY A 258 -4.22 9.67 9.36
N ILE A 259 -4.82 8.64 9.95
CA ILE A 259 -5.12 7.38 9.27
C ILE A 259 -6.59 7.01 9.50
N ILE A 260 -7.25 6.63 8.41
CA ILE A 260 -8.58 6.05 8.41
C ILE A 260 -8.46 4.60 7.95
N VAL A 261 -9.09 3.70 8.69
CA VAL A 261 -9.15 2.27 8.36
C VAL A 261 -10.59 1.85 8.11
N PHE A 262 -10.85 1.43 6.88
CA PHE A 262 -12.10 0.80 6.45
C PHE A 262 -12.04 -0.72 6.69
N PRO A 263 -13.19 -1.43 6.62
CA PRO A 263 -13.18 -2.89 6.66
C PRO A 263 -12.28 -3.49 5.59
N GLY A 264 -11.59 -4.57 5.95
CA GLY A 264 -10.59 -5.20 5.08
C GLY A 264 -10.18 -6.58 5.57
N GLY A 265 -9.27 -7.20 4.83
CA GLY A 265 -8.75 -8.53 5.14
C GLY A 265 -7.42 -8.48 5.88
N VAL A 266 -6.60 -9.50 5.62
CA VAL A 266 -5.29 -9.68 6.27
C VAL A 266 -4.29 -8.55 6.02
N GLY A 267 -4.31 -7.91 4.84
CA GLY A 267 -3.43 -6.76 4.57
C GLY A 267 -3.79 -5.53 5.42
N THR A 268 -5.09 -5.29 5.62
CA THR A 268 -5.55 -4.20 6.51
C THR A 268 -5.24 -4.51 7.97
N ALA A 269 -5.35 -5.78 8.39
CA ALA A 269 -4.94 -6.20 9.74
C ALA A 269 -3.41 -6.02 9.97
N GLU A 270 -2.59 -6.33 8.95
CA GLU A 270 -1.14 -6.06 8.98
C GLU A 270 -0.85 -4.57 9.18
N GLU A 271 -1.51 -3.70 8.41
CA GLU A 271 -1.36 -2.23 8.51
C GLU A 271 -1.77 -1.70 9.89
N ILE A 272 -2.88 -2.20 10.46
CA ILE A 272 -3.35 -1.86 11.82
C ILE A 272 -2.28 -2.25 12.87
N LEU A 273 -1.81 -3.50 12.83
CA LEU A 273 -0.84 -4.01 13.81
C LEU A 273 0.51 -3.31 13.69
N TYR A 274 0.92 -2.95 12.47
CA TYR A 274 2.10 -2.14 12.21
C TYR A 274 2.02 -0.78 12.92
N LEU A 275 0.93 -0.04 12.69
CA LEU A 275 0.75 1.28 13.27
C LEU A 275 0.62 1.22 14.79
N LEU A 276 -0.23 0.34 15.32
CA LEU A 276 -0.44 0.26 16.76
C LEU A 276 0.81 -0.22 17.50
N GLY A 277 1.57 -1.15 16.91
CA GLY A 277 2.87 -1.56 17.44
C GLY A 277 3.88 -0.40 17.54
N ILE A 278 3.88 0.52 16.56
CA ILE A 278 4.66 1.76 16.61
C ILE A 278 4.14 2.69 17.70
N LEU A 279 2.84 2.96 17.75
CA LEU A 279 2.26 3.90 18.73
C LEU A 279 2.43 3.42 20.19
N LEU A 280 2.46 2.10 20.41
CA LEU A 280 2.73 1.48 21.71
C LEU A 280 4.19 1.65 22.18
N HIS A 281 5.11 2.02 21.29
CA HIS A 281 6.50 2.22 21.67
C HIS A 281 6.60 3.35 22.73
N PRO A 282 7.37 3.16 23.83
CA PRO A 282 7.43 4.14 24.92
C PRO A 282 7.79 5.58 24.48
N SER A 283 8.66 5.71 23.47
CA SER A 283 9.06 7.02 22.91
C SER A 283 7.98 7.75 22.11
N ASN A 284 6.84 7.11 21.82
CA ASN A 284 5.77 7.68 21.00
C ASN A 284 4.52 8.06 21.80
N GLN A 285 4.50 7.86 23.11
CA GLN A 285 3.30 8.02 23.95
C GLN A 285 2.68 9.42 23.88
N ASP A 286 3.49 10.44 23.66
CA ASP A 286 3.05 11.85 23.62
C ASP A 286 2.68 12.33 22.20
N ILE A 287 2.81 11.49 21.16
CA ILE A 287 2.50 11.89 19.78
C ILE A 287 0.98 11.75 19.55
N PRO A 288 0.24 12.84 19.33
CA PRO A 288 -1.21 12.79 19.15
C PRO A 288 -1.54 12.33 17.72
N PHE A 289 -1.57 11.03 17.45
CA PHE A 289 -1.75 10.50 16.09
C PHE A 289 -3.21 10.07 15.85
N PRO A 290 -4.00 10.80 15.02
CA PRO A 290 -5.40 10.46 14.83
C PRO A 290 -5.55 9.20 13.96
N LEU A 291 -6.18 8.19 14.55
CA LEU A 291 -6.53 6.92 13.90
C LEU A 291 -8.03 6.67 14.06
N ILE A 292 -8.73 6.50 12.94
CA ILE A 292 -10.19 6.29 12.94
C ILE A 292 -10.51 5.00 12.21
N PHE A 293 -11.20 4.09 12.89
CA PHE A 293 -11.81 2.91 12.30
C PHE A 293 -13.23 3.24 11.90
N THR A 294 -13.59 3.01 10.64
CA THR A 294 -14.90 3.44 10.14
C THR A 294 -15.44 2.57 9.02
N GLY A 295 -16.75 2.45 8.94
CA GLY A 295 -17.45 1.76 7.87
C GLY A 295 -18.94 2.09 7.92
N PRO A 296 -19.74 1.50 7.01
CA PRO A 296 -21.20 1.60 7.06
C PRO A 296 -21.76 1.10 8.41
N ALA A 297 -23.04 1.38 8.68
CA ALA A 297 -23.64 1.06 9.98
C ALA A 297 -23.61 -0.46 10.30
N ASP A 298 -23.70 -1.30 9.28
CA ASP A 298 -23.65 -2.76 9.36
C ASP A 298 -22.23 -3.31 9.64
N SER A 299 -21.17 -2.51 9.47
CA SER A 299 -19.80 -2.91 9.78
C SER A 299 -19.47 -2.89 11.28
N ALA A 300 -20.42 -2.57 12.15
CA ALA A 300 -20.21 -2.50 13.60
C ALA A 300 -19.69 -3.84 14.17
N ALA A 301 -20.27 -4.96 13.74
CA ALA A 301 -19.85 -6.30 14.17
C ALA A 301 -18.43 -6.65 13.70
N TYR A 302 -18.02 -6.18 12.52
CA TYR A 302 -16.65 -6.33 12.03
C TYR A 302 -15.65 -5.59 12.93
N PHE A 303 -15.92 -4.32 13.24
CA PHE A 303 -15.02 -3.55 14.09
C PHE A 303 -15.02 -4.01 15.55
N GLN A 304 -16.13 -4.54 16.05
CA GLN A 304 -16.17 -5.18 17.37
C GLN A 304 -15.19 -6.36 17.43
N LYS A 305 -15.16 -7.24 16.42
CA LYS A 305 -14.20 -8.35 16.37
C LYS A 305 -12.74 -7.89 16.30
N ILE A 306 -12.46 -6.83 15.54
CA ILE A 306 -11.13 -6.22 15.48
C ILE A 306 -10.73 -5.64 16.83
N ASP A 307 -11.61 -4.87 17.47
CA ASP A 307 -11.39 -4.28 18.79
C ASP A 307 -11.16 -5.35 19.85
N GLU A 308 -11.99 -6.39 19.90
CA GLU A 308 -11.82 -7.53 20.82
C GLU A 308 -10.47 -8.23 20.60
N PHE A 309 -10.05 -8.45 19.36
CA PHE A 309 -8.76 -9.04 19.04
C PHE A 309 -7.59 -8.15 19.47
N LEU A 310 -7.66 -6.85 19.19
CA LEU A 310 -6.61 -5.88 19.56
C LEU A 310 -6.50 -5.74 21.09
N VAL A 311 -7.61 -5.65 21.80
CA VAL A 311 -7.62 -5.57 23.27
C VAL A 311 -7.08 -6.86 23.89
N TYR A 312 -7.47 -8.01 23.34
CA TYR A 312 -6.96 -9.30 23.82
C TYR A 312 -5.44 -9.41 23.66
N THR A 313 -4.91 -9.00 22.50
CA THR A 313 -3.50 -9.14 22.15
C THR A 313 -2.62 -8.05 22.75
N LEU A 314 -3.05 -6.79 22.68
CA LEU A 314 -2.23 -5.61 22.99
C LEU A 314 -2.64 -4.90 24.29
N GLY A 315 -3.72 -5.35 24.94
CA GLY A 315 -4.23 -4.82 26.20
C GLY A 315 -5.26 -3.70 26.03
N GLU A 316 -6.02 -3.44 27.09
CA GLU A 316 -7.14 -2.47 27.12
C GLU A 316 -6.71 -1.05 26.73
N GLU A 317 -5.50 -0.64 27.10
CA GLU A 317 -4.93 0.68 26.79
C GLU A 317 -4.83 0.95 25.28
N ILE A 318 -4.92 -0.07 24.42
CA ILE A 318 -4.87 0.11 22.97
C ILE A 318 -6.00 1.00 22.44
N ARG A 319 -7.17 0.98 23.11
CA ARG A 319 -8.35 1.77 22.75
C ARG A 319 -8.11 3.28 22.81
N ARG A 320 -7.07 3.75 23.51
CA ARG A 320 -6.71 5.17 23.54
C ARG A 320 -6.16 5.68 22.20
N TYR A 321 -5.66 4.77 21.36
CA TYR A 321 -4.99 5.14 20.10
C TYR A 321 -5.93 5.19 18.90
N TYR A 322 -7.18 4.73 19.01
CA TYR A 322 -8.13 4.77 17.90
C TYR A 322 -9.55 5.11 18.35
N THR A 323 -10.33 5.66 17.42
CA THR A 323 -11.77 5.90 17.59
C THR A 323 -12.53 5.10 16.55
N ILE A 324 -13.60 4.40 16.94
CA ILE A 324 -14.50 3.70 16.02
C ILE A 324 -15.70 4.60 15.73
N ILE A 325 -15.96 4.91 14.46
CA ILE A 325 -17.10 5.72 14.00
C ILE A 325 -17.78 4.99 12.84
N THR A 326 -18.98 4.44 13.04
CA THR A 326 -19.72 3.72 11.99
C THR A 326 -20.93 4.52 11.51
N GLY A 327 -21.20 4.51 10.20
CA GLY A 327 -22.39 5.11 9.60
C GLY A 327 -22.42 6.63 9.51
N ASP A 328 -21.36 7.33 9.91
CA ASP A 328 -21.29 8.80 9.89
C ASP A 328 -20.00 9.32 9.21
N PRO A 329 -20.00 9.46 7.87
CA PRO A 329 -18.84 9.95 7.14
C PRO A 329 -18.54 11.42 7.43
N VAL A 330 -19.52 12.20 7.90
CA VAL A 330 -19.32 13.60 8.27
C VAL A 330 -18.54 13.70 9.57
N ALA A 331 -18.91 12.90 10.58
CA ALA A 331 -18.20 12.81 11.85
C ALA A 331 -16.76 12.37 11.64
N VAL A 332 -16.53 11.32 10.84
CA VAL A 332 -15.17 10.85 10.48
C VAL A 332 -14.31 12.01 9.96
N ALA A 333 -14.82 12.76 8.98
CA ALA A 333 -14.05 13.85 8.39
C ALA A 333 -13.85 15.04 9.35
N ARG A 334 -14.78 15.31 10.28
CA ARG A 334 -14.62 16.34 11.32
C ARG A 334 -13.55 15.92 12.34
N THR A 335 -13.65 14.70 12.86
CA THR A 335 -12.70 14.16 13.82
C THR A 335 -11.30 14.10 13.22
N MET A 336 -11.17 13.67 11.97
CA MET A 336 -9.87 13.65 11.29
C MET A 336 -9.29 15.06 11.11
N ARG A 337 -10.11 16.05 10.69
CA ARG A 337 -9.63 17.44 10.55
C ARG A 337 -9.13 18.00 11.88
N GLN A 338 -9.87 17.78 12.96
CA GLN A 338 -9.45 18.20 14.30
C GLN A 338 -8.13 17.52 14.71
N GLY A 339 -8.00 16.21 14.55
CA GLY A 339 -6.77 15.49 14.90
C GLY A 339 -5.56 15.96 14.07
N ILE A 340 -5.76 16.33 12.81
CA ILE A 340 -4.68 16.90 11.98
C ILE A 340 -4.28 18.30 12.48
N ASP A 341 -5.23 19.10 12.99
CA ASP A 341 -4.92 20.40 13.60
C ASP A 341 -4.08 20.22 14.88
N GLU A 342 -4.39 19.19 15.68
CA GLU A 342 -3.60 18.80 16.86
C GLU A 342 -2.18 18.34 16.47
N ILE A 343 -2.05 17.50 15.43
CA ILE A 343 -0.74 17.13 14.85
C ILE A 343 0.02 18.37 14.38
N ALA A 344 -0.64 19.29 13.68
CA ALA A 344 0.02 20.50 13.18
C ALA A 344 0.62 21.31 14.33
N GLU A 345 -0.13 21.49 15.41
CA GLU A 345 0.36 22.19 16.59
C GLU A 345 1.48 21.43 17.32
N PHE A 346 1.33 20.10 17.45
CA PHE A 346 2.39 19.25 18.00
C PHE A 346 3.70 19.38 17.21
N ARG A 347 3.66 19.38 15.87
CA ARG A 347 4.87 19.53 15.05
C ARG A 347 5.47 20.93 15.15
N ARG A 348 4.66 21.99 15.24
CA ARG A 348 5.16 23.37 15.44
C ARG A 348 5.91 23.51 16.76
N THR A 349 5.28 23.08 17.86
CA THR A 349 5.84 23.14 19.21
C THR A 349 7.15 22.35 19.34
N HIS A 350 7.29 21.26 18.59
CA HIS A 350 8.47 20.40 18.60
C HIS A 350 9.47 20.66 17.46
N GLN A 351 9.26 21.72 16.67
CA GLN A 351 10.11 22.10 15.53
C GLN A 351 10.36 20.96 14.52
N ASP A 352 9.34 20.13 14.29
CA ASP A 352 9.39 19.01 13.34
C ASP A 352 8.72 19.37 12.00
N ALA A 353 9.08 18.65 10.94
CA ALA A 353 8.57 18.88 9.61
C ALA A 353 7.11 18.41 9.47
N PHE A 354 6.28 19.20 8.80
CA PHE A 354 4.93 18.75 8.41
C PHE A 354 4.98 17.64 7.35
N TYR A 355 5.86 17.78 6.36
CA TYR A 355 5.91 16.86 5.21
C TYR A 355 6.53 15.48 5.53
N TYR A 356 7.13 15.27 6.71
CA TYR A 356 7.72 14.00 7.11
C TYR A 356 7.87 13.90 8.63
N ASN A 357 7.35 12.83 9.25
CA ASN A 357 7.41 12.61 10.69
C ASN A 357 8.73 12.02 11.16
N TRP A 358 9.72 12.84 11.44
CA TRP A 358 11.01 12.37 11.96
C TRP A 358 10.94 11.92 13.42
N ARG A 359 10.04 12.52 14.22
CA ARG A 359 9.94 12.23 15.65
C ARG A 359 9.35 10.87 15.97
N MET A 360 8.56 10.29 15.06
CA MET A 360 8.01 8.95 15.24
C MET A 360 9.14 7.93 15.37
N THR A 361 9.23 7.26 16.51
CA THR A 361 10.19 6.18 16.72
C THR A 361 9.63 4.90 16.12
N ILE A 362 10.34 4.30 15.16
CA ILE A 362 9.95 3.02 14.56
C ILE A 362 11.04 2.01 14.92
N ALA A 363 10.70 1.02 15.74
CA ALA A 363 11.64 0.00 16.18
C ALA A 363 12.08 -0.89 14.99
N ARG A 364 13.29 -1.46 15.09
CA ARG A 364 13.91 -2.25 14.01
C ARG A 364 13.00 -3.38 13.52
N ASP A 365 12.24 -3.99 14.42
CA ASP A 365 11.32 -5.09 14.10
C ASP A 365 10.19 -4.73 13.14
N PHE A 366 9.85 -3.44 13.04
CA PHE A 366 8.90 -2.92 12.06
C PHE A 366 9.58 -2.52 10.75
N GLN A 367 10.89 -2.28 10.74
CA GLN A 367 11.64 -1.86 9.55
C GLN A 367 12.33 -3.02 8.80
N ALA A 368 12.59 -4.13 9.50
CA ALA A 368 13.29 -5.27 8.94
C ALA A 368 12.38 -6.02 7.97
N THR A 369 12.88 -6.19 6.74
CA THR A 369 12.19 -6.95 5.69
C THR A 369 11.93 -8.37 6.18
N PHE A 370 10.67 -8.80 6.12
CA PHE A 370 10.27 -10.16 6.46
C PHE A 370 10.01 -10.98 5.20
N GLU A 371 10.81 -12.02 4.98
CA GLU A 371 10.61 -13.00 3.91
C GLU A 371 9.82 -14.20 4.47
N PRO A 372 8.55 -14.41 4.05
CA PRO A 372 7.69 -15.43 4.63
C PRO A 372 8.01 -16.83 4.07
N SER A 373 8.98 -17.50 4.68
CA SER A 373 9.23 -18.93 4.48
C SER A 373 8.43 -19.78 5.48
N HIS A 374 8.25 -21.08 5.20
CA HIS A 374 7.59 -22.00 6.15
C HIS A 374 8.31 -22.08 7.50
N GLU A 375 9.63 -21.95 7.51
CA GLU A 375 10.43 -21.89 8.74
C GLU A 375 10.18 -20.58 9.49
N ALA A 376 10.29 -19.45 8.79
CA ALA A 376 10.09 -18.13 9.38
C ALA A 376 8.70 -17.99 10.01
N MET A 377 7.66 -18.41 9.27
CA MET A 377 6.27 -18.40 9.74
C MET A 377 6.06 -19.28 10.97
N ARG A 378 6.69 -20.45 11.02
CA ARG A 378 6.61 -21.36 12.19
C ARG A 378 7.35 -20.82 13.40
N SER A 379 8.43 -20.06 13.20
CA SER A 379 9.26 -19.52 14.28
C SER A 379 8.70 -18.24 14.93
N LEU A 380 7.59 -17.69 14.44
CA LEU A 380 7.01 -16.47 14.99
C LEU A 380 6.64 -16.66 16.47
N ALA A 381 7.12 -15.75 17.32
CA ALA A 381 6.81 -15.75 18.74
C ALA A 381 5.38 -15.21 18.96
N LEU A 382 4.37 -16.07 18.77
CA LEU A 382 2.96 -15.72 18.97
C LEU A 382 2.49 -16.15 20.37
N HIS A 383 2.94 -15.43 21.39
CA HIS A 383 2.51 -15.63 22.78
C HIS A 383 2.45 -14.30 23.53
N ARG A 384 1.65 -14.22 24.59
CA ARG A 384 1.46 -12.96 25.32
C ARG A 384 2.55 -12.66 26.36
N GLN A 385 3.44 -13.62 26.63
CA GLN A 385 4.58 -13.46 27.53
C GLN A 385 5.76 -12.69 26.88
N GLN A 386 5.49 -11.52 26.31
CA GLN A 386 6.48 -10.60 25.72
C GLN A 386 5.92 -9.16 25.74
N PRO A 387 6.74 -8.11 25.54
CA PRO A 387 6.23 -6.76 25.39
C PRO A 387 5.19 -6.64 24.26
N THR A 388 4.13 -5.84 24.48
CA THR A 388 3.00 -5.75 23.54
C THR A 388 3.39 -5.27 22.14
N HIS A 389 4.35 -4.35 22.04
CA HIS A 389 4.88 -3.89 20.75
C HIS A 389 5.69 -4.97 20.01
N GLU A 390 6.34 -5.89 20.72
CA GLU A 390 7.02 -7.05 20.10
C GLU A 390 6.00 -8.09 19.61
N LEU A 391 4.95 -8.37 20.38
CA LEU A 391 3.84 -9.21 19.93
C LEU A 391 3.15 -8.61 18.69
N ALA A 392 2.93 -7.30 18.66
CA ALA A 392 2.39 -6.60 17.49
C ALA A 392 3.28 -6.78 16.25
N ALA A 393 4.61 -6.72 16.41
CA ALA A 393 5.55 -6.96 15.31
C ALA A 393 5.47 -8.40 14.78
N ASN A 394 5.33 -9.40 15.66
CA ASN A 394 5.19 -10.81 15.25
C ASN A 394 3.83 -11.09 14.60
N LEU A 395 2.74 -10.52 15.12
CA LEU A 395 1.42 -10.60 14.49
C LEU A 395 1.43 -9.93 13.10
N ARG A 396 2.06 -8.74 12.97
CA ARG A 396 2.26 -8.07 11.68
C ARG A 396 2.92 -9.00 10.67
N ARG A 397 4.02 -9.67 11.04
CA ARG A 397 4.72 -10.66 10.18
C ARG A 397 3.82 -11.84 9.81
N ALA A 398 3.02 -12.35 10.74
CA ALA A 398 2.07 -13.43 10.46
C ALA A 398 1.05 -13.03 9.38
N PHE A 399 0.43 -11.85 9.50
CA PHE A 399 -0.50 -11.33 8.50
C PHE A 399 0.19 -11.05 7.16
N SER A 400 1.41 -10.49 7.18
CA SER A 400 2.24 -10.28 5.98
C SER A 400 2.52 -11.58 5.23
N GLY A 401 2.80 -12.67 5.95
CA GLY A 401 2.98 -13.99 5.37
C GLY A 401 1.69 -14.55 4.75
N ILE A 402 0.53 -14.31 5.36
CA ILE A 402 -0.76 -14.70 4.76
C ILE A 402 -1.05 -13.88 3.50
N VAL A 403 -0.78 -12.57 3.51
CA VAL A 403 -0.85 -11.74 2.29
C VAL A 403 0.06 -12.31 1.20
N ALA A 404 1.31 -12.62 1.54
CA ALA A 404 2.25 -13.18 0.58
C ALA A 404 1.77 -14.50 -0.02
N GLY A 405 1.27 -15.42 0.81
CA GLY A 405 0.73 -16.71 0.36
C GLY A 405 -0.52 -16.59 -0.51
N ASN A 406 -1.30 -15.51 -0.36
CA ASN A 406 -2.53 -15.31 -1.12
C ASN A 406 -2.35 -14.61 -2.45
N VAL A 407 -1.48 -13.59 -2.53
CA VAL A 407 -1.43 -12.69 -3.71
C VAL A 407 -0.04 -12.48 -4.32
N LYS A 408 1.04 -12.79 -3.59
CA LYS A 408 2.40 -12.59 -4.09
C LYS A 408 2.91 -13.84 -4.77
N GLU A 409 3.47 -13.71 -5.98
CA GLU A 409 3.99 -14.84 -6.77
C GLU A 409 4.91 -15.77 -5.96
N ALA A 410 5.88 -15.22 -5.22
CA ALA A 410 6.82 -16.02 -4.44
C ALA A 410 6.12 -16.81 -3.32
N GLY A 411 5.13 -16.21 -2.66
CA GLY A 411 4.35 -16.87 -1.62
C GLY A 411 3.44 -17.95 -2.18
N ILE A 412 2.71 -17.65 -3.26
CA ILE A 412 1.85 -18.63 -3.95
C ILE A 412 2.66 -19.87 -4.37
N ARG A 413 3.82 -19.68 -5.02
CA ARG A 413 4.71 -20.79 -5.41
C ARG A 413 5.22 -21.58 -4.21
N ALA A 414 5.52 -20.92 -3.09
CA ALA A 414 5.96 -21.60 -1.87
C ALA A 414 4.85 -22.49 -1.29
N ILE A 415 3.60 -22.03 -1.34
CA ILE A 415 2.42 -22.77 -0.88
C ILE A 415 2.13 -23.97 -1.80
N GLU A 416 2.23 -23.81 -3.11
CA GLU A 416 2.08 -24.90 -4.08
C GLU A 416 3.13 -26.00 -3.87
N ALA A 417 4.38 -25.61 -3.59
CA ALA A 417 5.49 -26.54 -3.44
C ALA A 417 5.54 -27.27 -2.09
N HIS A 418 5.18 -26.60 -0.99
CA HIS A 418 5.41 -27.12 0.37
C HIS A 418 4.13 -27.22 1.22
N GLY A 419 2.97 -26.86 0.67
CA GLY A 419 1.72 -26.76 1.39
C GLY A 419 1.56 -25.45 2.18
N PRO A 420 0.48 -25.31 2.97
CA PRO A 420 0.19 -24.07 3.69
C PRO A 420 1.23 -23.73 4.77
N PHE A 421 1.37 -22.44 5.08
CA PHE A 421 2.17 -21.99 6.22
C PHE A 421 1.59 -22.54 7.53
N VAL A 422 2.46 -22.89 8.48
CA VAL A 422 2.03 -23.38 9.80
C VAL A 422 2.32 -22.29 10.83
N LEU A 423 1.27 -21.78 11.47
CA LEU A 423 1.37 -20.84 12.59
C LEU A 423 1.10 -21.58 13.89
N THR A 424 1.91 -21.29 14.91
CA THR A 424 1.77 -21.83 16.27
C THR A 424 1.72 -20.70 17.26
N ALA A 425 0.79 -20.78 18.22
CA ALA A 425 0.55 -19.75 19.23
C ALA A 425 0.05 -20.39 20.53
N GLU A 426 0.01 -19.63 21.63
CA GLU A 426 -0.68 -20.10 22.84
C GLU A 426 -2.18 -20.36 22.56
N PRO A 427 -2.82 -21.33 23.26
CA PRO A 427 -4.13 -21.85 22.85
C PRO A 427 -5.22 -20.79 22.65
N GLU A 428 -5.32 -19.83 23.56
CA GLU A 428 -6.36 -18.80 23.48
C GLU A 428 -6.04 -17.75 22.39
N LEU A 429 -4.77 -17.36 22.20
CA LEU A 429 -4.38 -16.51 21.06
C LEU A 429 -4.67 -17.20 19.73
N MET A 430 -4.43 -18.52 19.65
CA MET A 430 -4.70 -19.27 18.44
C MET A 430 -6.21 -19.28 18.11
N GLN A 431 -7.05 -19.49 19.12
CA GLN A 431 -8.50 -19.42 18.95
C GLN A 431 -8.95 -18.04 18.45
N ARG A 432 -8.43 -16.95 19.04
CA ARG A 432 -8.78 -15.57 18.62
C ARG A 432 -8.33 -15.26 17.20
N LEU A 433 -7.15 -15.74 16.81
CA LEU A 433 -6.64 -15.60 15.45
C LEU A 433 -7.50 -16.38 14.45
N ASP A 434 -7.89 -17.61 14.79
CA ASP A 434 -8.78 -18.44 13.97
C ASP A 434 -10.15 -17.80 13.76
N GLU A 435 -10.78 -17.30 14.85
CA GLU A 435 -12.06 -16.61 14.81
C GLU A 435 -12.01 -15.36 13.91
N LEU A 436 -10.91 -14.60 13.98
CA LEU A 436 -10.70 -13.42 13.16
C LEU A 436 -10.53 -13.79 11.68
N LEU A 437 -9.61 -14.70 11.38
CA LEU A 437 -9.32 -15.12 10.00
C LEU A 437 -10.52 -15.80 9.34
N THR A 438 -11.23 -16.66 10.07
CA THR A 438 -12.48 -17.28 9.61
C THR A 438 -13.54 -16.23 9.30
N SER A 439 -13.62 -15.15 10.11
CA SER A 439 -14.54 -14.06 9.82
C SER A 439 -14.21 -13.32 8.51
N PHE A 440 -12.92 -13.16 8.19
CA PHE A 440 -12.49 -12.56 6.92
C PHE A 440 -12.85 -13.46 5.72
N VAL A 441 -12.70 -14.78 5.86
CA VAL A 441 -13.11 -15.75 4.83
C VAL A 441 -14.62 -15.69 4.61
N ALA A 442 -15.41 -15.75 5.69
CA ALA A 442 -16.87 -15.73 5.63
C ALA A 442 -17.43 -14.44 5.00
N GLN A 443 -16.71 -13.33 5.13
CA GLN A 443 -17.07 -12.03 4.58
C GLN A 443 -16.44 -11.75 3.19
N GLY A 444 -15.77 -12.73 2.56
CA GLY A 444 -15.21 -12.56 1.21
C GLY A 444 -14.00 -11.61 1.14
N ARG A 445 -13.26 -11.42 2.24
CA ARG A 445 -12.18 -10.42 2.34
C ARG A 445 -10.79 -10.94 1.95
N MET A 446 -10.68 -12.23 1.60
CA MET A 446 -9.41 -12.89 1.28
C MET A 446 -9.09 -12.94 -0.21
N LYS A 447 -10.13 -12.89 -1.05
CA LYS A 447 -10.05 -12.96 -2.52
C LYS A 447 -11.23 -12.19 -3.12
N LEU A 448 -11.11 -11.77 -4.37
CA LEU A 448 -12.23 -11.14 -5.09
C LEU A 448 -13.40 -12.12 -5.30
N ASP A 449 -14.61 -11.55 -5.37
CA ASP A 449 -15.88 -12.28 -5.46
C ASP A 449 -15.91 -13.33 -6.58
N GLY A 450 -16.51 -14.49 -6.28
CA GLY A 450 -16.74 -15.58 -7.23
C GLY A 450 -15.68 -16.69 -7.24
N GLN A 451 -14.63 -16.58 -6.42
CA GLN A 451 -13.59 -17.60 -6.31
C GLN A 451 -13.63 -18.33 -4.96
N HIS A 452 -13.49 -19.66 -4.98
CA HIS A 452 -13.31 -20.44 -3.75
C HIS A 452 -11.96 -20.10 -3.12
N TYR A 453 -11.96 -19.68 -1.86
CA TYR A 453 -10.74 -19.40 -1.12
C TYR A 453 -10.26 -20.66 -0.39
N THR A 454 -9.03 -21.09 -0.71
CA THR A 454 -8.31 -22.12 0.04
C THR A 454 -7.26 -21.44 0.92
N PRO A 455 -7.34 -21.55 2.26
CA PRO A 455 -6.37 -20.91 3.15
C PRO A 455 -4.93 -21.31 2.85
N CYS A 456 -4.04 -20.30 2.72
CA CYS A 456 -2.60 -20.51 2.60
C CYS A 456 -1.91 -20.79 3.95
N TYR A 457 -2.69 -21.05 5.01
CA TYR A 457 -2.20 -21.22 6.38
C TYR A 457 -2.95 -22.35 7.11
N VAL A 458 -2.31 -22.91 8.12
CA VAL A 458 -2.86 -23.84 9.09
C VAL A 458 -2.46 -23.36 10.48
N LEU A 459 -3.45 -23.31 11.37
CA LEU A 459 -3.31 -22.92 12.77
C LEU A 459 -3.12 -24.19 13.62
N LYS A 460 -2.06 -24.24 14.42
CA LYS A 460 -1.70 -25.39 15.26
C LYS A 460 -1.54 -25.06 16.74
#